data_AF-A0A1U9NQA6-F1
#
_entry.id   AF-A0A1U9NQA6-F1
#
_cell.length_a   1.000
_cell.length_b   1.000
_cell.length_c   1.000
_cell.angle_alpha   90.00
_cell.angle_beta   90.00
_cell.angle_gamma   90.00
#
_symmetry.space_group_name_H-M   'P 1'
#
loop_
_entity.id
_entity.type
_entity.pdbx_description
1 polymer ?
#
loop_
_entity_poly.entity_id
_entity_poly.type
_entity_poly.pdbx_seq_one_letter_code
_entity_poly.pdbx_strand_id
1 'polypeptide(L)'
;MGQFLYFIAAGEKADTLCSRLRSMAEQGIEITRRKCKGPEGKDGSIHTAEPAKRAMYLENEQTWMPSACGEFHVGYYDDDPPGPADIQRPDAIGGHPVEMCGQKWLVPAIRLIDGGSALPQAMTFENGRVIAEPIPRYAELSSRVEKFFDEFVAAHSPDSDGVVGTWADPMGSLELIADAMSLNYYIGVNELAVLRAVTTHSMKEAMMAMIDWPTVKKAAEAEAKKKRTDENCDTADGVPG
;
A
#
# COMPACT_ATOMS: atom_id res chain seq x y z
N MET A 1 8.17 15.93 -10.57
CA MET A 1 7.27 14.80 -10.33
C MET A 1 8.21 13.66 -10.11
N GLY A 2 8.28 13.20 -8.87
CA GLY A 2 9.24 12.18 -8.47
C GLY A 2 8.95 10.88 -9.22
N GLN A 3 10.00 10.21 -9.70
CA GLN A 3 9.86 8.99 -10.51
C GLN A 3 10.83 7.91 -10.04
N PHE A 4 10.39 6.67 -10.18
CA PHE A 4 11.28 5.52 -10.03
C PHE A 4 12.13 5.34 -11.30
N LEU A 5 13.36 4.92 -11.06
CA LEU A 5 14.33 4.52 -12.06
C LEU A 5 14.56 3.02 -11.90
N TYR A 6 14.64 2.33 -13.03
CA TYR A 6 14.88 0.90 -13.05
C TYR A 6 16.09 0.60 -13.92
N PHE A 7 17.13 -0.01 -13.37
CA PHE A 7 18.31 -0.41 -14.13
C PHE A 7 18.35 -1.92 -14.32
N ILE A 8 18.46 -2.35 -15.58
CA ILE A 8 18.64 -3.75 -15.96
C ILE A 8 20.03 -3.89 -16.57
N ALA A 9 20.88 -4.77 -16.03
CA ALA A 9 22.21 -5.00 -16.58
C ALA A 9 22.13 -5.75 -17.93
N ALA A 10 23.13 -5.55 -18.79
CA ALA A 10 23.19 -6.21 -20.08
C ALA A 10 23.28 -7.73 -19.92
N GLY A 11 22.37 -8.45 -20.57
CA GLY A 11 22.29 -9.92 -20.51
C GLY A 11 21.37 -10.47 -19.42
N GLU A 12 20.87 -9.64 -18.52
CA GLU A 12 19.87 -10.05 -17.52
C GLU A 12 18.46 -10.08 -18.14
N LYS A 13 17.67 -11.07 -17.71
CA LYS A 13 16.23 -11.12 -17.97
C LYS A 13 15.55 -10.56 -16.73
N ALA A 14 14.91 -9.41 -16.85
CA ALA A 14 14.13 -8.81 -15.78
C ALA A 14 12.63 -9.03 -16.06
N ASP A 15 12.20 -10.30 -16.11
CA ASP A 15 10.85 -10.67 -16.54
C ASP A 15 9.78 -10.04 -15.64
N THR A 16 10.06 -9.95 -14.34
CA THR A 16 9.21 -9.31 -13.33
C THR A 16 9.07 -7.80 -13.54
N LEU A 17 10.17 -7.11 -13.87
CA LEU A 17 10.11 -5.69 -14.21
C LEU A 17 9.41 -5.46 -15.55
N CYS A 18 9.62 -6.36 -16.51
CA CYS A 18 8.99 -6.28 -17.82
C CYS A 18 7.47 -6.38 -17.74
N SER A 19 6.91 -7.23 -16.88
CA SER A 19 5.45 -7.32 -16.70
C SER A 19 4.87 -6.03 -16.13
N ARG A 20 5.55 -5.41 -15.16
CA ARG A 20 5.12 -4.13 -14.57
C ARG A 20 5.21 -2.97 -15.56
N LEU A 21 6.36 -2.79 -16.21
CA LEU A 21 6.54 -1.74 -17.22
C LEU A 21 5.54 -1.91 -18.36
N ARG A 22 5.19 -3.15 -18.73
CA ARG A 22 4.13 -3.44 -19.70
C ARG A 22 2.75 -3.02 -19.17
N SER A 23 2.41 -3.33 -17.93
CA SER A 23 1.13 -2.90 -17.33
C SER A 23 1.00 -1.37 -17.29
N MET A 24 2.10 -0.65 -17.03
CA MET A 24 2.13 0.82 -17.11
C MET A 24 1.90 1.29 -18.56
N ALA A 25 2.60 0.69 -19.52
CA ALA A 25 2.43 1.02 -20.94
C ALA A 25 1.02 0.73 -21.47
N GLU A 26 0.38 -0.37 -21.04
CA GLU A 26 -1.01 -0.71 -21.35
C GLU A 26 -2.02 0.32 -20.82
N GLN A 27 -1.63 1.05 -19.77
CA GLN A 27 -2.39 2.16 -19.19
C GLN A 27 -2.05 3.51 -19.83
N GLY A 28 -1.30 3.51 -20.94
CA GLY A 28 -0.93 4.71 -21.69
C GLY A 28 0.26 5.47 -21.11
N ILE A 29 0.98 4.91 -20.13
CA ILE A 29 2.18 5.53 -19.57
C ILE A 29 3.36 5.27 -20.52
N GLU A 30 3.92 6.34 -21.07
CA GLU A 30 5.13 6.24 -21.89
C GLU A 30 6.32 5.77 -21.04
N ILE A 31 7.10 4.81 -21.54
CA ILE A 31 8.30 4.32 -20.86
C ILE A 31 9.53 4.78 -21.62
N THR A 32 10.35 5.62 -20.97
CA THR A 32 11.65 6.02 -21.50
C THR A 32 12.69 4.95 -21.19
N ARG A 33 13.49 4.58 -22.19
CA ARG A 33 14.64 3.68 -22.04
C ARG A 33 15.91 4.36 -22.54
N ARG A 34 16.98 4.35 -21.74
CA ARG A 34 18.31 4.81 -22.16
C ARG A 34 19.39 3.81 -21.80
N LYS A 35 20.30 3.55 -22.75
CA LYS A 35 21.51 2.76 -22.47
C LYS A 35 22.49 3.60 -21.65
N CYS A 36 23.09 3.02 -20.63
CA CYS A 36 24.06 3.68 -19.78
C CYS A 36 24.94 2.65 -19.05
N LYS A 37 25.94 3.15 -18.33
CA LYS A 37 26.53 2.41 -17.20
C LYS A 37 25.68 2.68 -15.97
N GLY A 38 25.26 1.64 -15.27
CA GLY A 38 24.43 1.74 -14.07
C GLY A 38 25.22 1.47 -12.79
N PRO A 39 24.51 1.09 -11.71
CA PRO A 39 25.10 0.63 -10.47
C PRO A 39 26.25 -0.38 -10.70
N GLU A 40 27.30 -0.25 -9.90
CA GLU A 40 28.51 -1.09 -9.98
C GLU A 40 29.29 -0.96 -11.31
N GLY A 41 28.99 0.07 -12.12
CA GLY A 41 29.65 0.32 -13.39
C GLY A 41 29.27 -0.66 -14.52
N LYS A 42 28.23 -1.48 -14.32
CA LYS A 42 27.75 -2.46 -15.31
C LYS A 42 27.10 -1.76 -16.49
N ASP A 43 27.31 -2.29 -17.69
CA ASP A 43 26.57 -1.85 -18.88
C ASP A 43 25.12 -2.34 -18.80
N GLY A 44 24.17 -1.51 -19.25
CA GLY A 44 22.76 -1.88 -19.21
C GLY A 44 21.84 -0.80 -19.76
N SER A 45 20.60 -0.76 -19.25
CA SER A 45 19.67 0.34 -19.54
C SER A 45 18.86 0.77 -18.32
N ILE A 46 18.66 2.08 -18.21
CA ILE A 46 17.68 2.68 -17.30
C ILE A 46 16.32 2.78 -18.00
N HIS A 47 15.28 2.45 -17.25
CA HIS A 47 13.88 2.56 -17.62
C HIS A 47 13.17 3.45 -16.60
N THR A 48 12.24 4.29 -17.06
CA THR A 48 11.43 5.13 -16.19
C THR A 48 10.14 5.54 -16.90
N ALA A 49 9.13 5.95 -16.14
CA ALA A 49 7.86 6.44 -16.66
C ALA A 49 8.00 7.89 -17.14
N GLU A 50 7.26 8.25 -18.19
CA GLU A 50 7.25 9.55 -18.88
C GLU A 50 8.54 9.88 -19.67
N PRO A 51 8.53 10.90 -20.55
CA PRO A 51 9.76 11.46 -21.14
C PRO A 51 10.60 12.17 -20.08
N ALA A 52 11.14 11.40 -19.13
CA ALA A 52 12.06 11.89 -18.14
C ALA A 52 13.31 12.41 -18.85
N LYS A 53 13.45 13.74 -18.87
CA LYS A 53 14.70 14.40 -19.30
C LYS A 53 15.91 13.82 -18.55
N ARG A 54 15.67 13.33 -17.33
CA ARG A 54 16.61 12.73 -16.38
C ARG A 54 16.66 11.18 -16.42
N ALA A 55 16.36 10.50 -17.52
CA ALA A 55 16.57 9.03 -17.60
C ALA A 55 18.06 8.66 -17.72
N MET A 56 18.86 8.95 -16.70
CA MET A 56 20.32 8.74 -16.68
C MET A 56 20.80 8.28 -15.30
N TYR A 57 21.94 7.60 -15.28
CA TYR A 57 22.57 7.17 -14.03
C TYR A 57 23.47 8.29 -13.49
N LEU A 58 23.18 8.76 -12.28
CA LEU A 58 23.93 9.79 -11.56
C LEU A 58 24.11 9.30 -10.12
N GLU A 59 25.18 8.53 -9.88
CA GLU A 59 25.42 7.81 -8.62
C GLU A 59 25.30 8.67 -7.35
N ASN A 60 25.73 9.94 -7.42
CA ASN A 60 25.74 10.87 -6.27
C ASN A 60 24.45 11.70 -6.12
N GLU A 61 23.47 11.52 -7.01
CA GLU A 61 22.18 12.23 -6.98
C GLU A 61 20.99 11.27 -6.81
N GLN A 62 21.28 9.98 -6.64
CA GLN A 62 20.29 8.92 -6.70
C GLN A 62 20.53 7.88 -5.61
N THR A 63 19.45 7.50 -4.96
CA THR A 63 19.40 6.31 -4.14
C THR A 63 19.08 5.11 -5.01
N TRP A 64 19.85 4.02 -4.88
CA TRP A 64 19.65 2.77 -5.59
C TRP A 64 19.64 1.58 -4.64
N MET A 65 18.85 0.55 -4.98
CA MET A 65 18.79 -0.70 -4.25
C MET A 65 18.57 -1.86 -5.23
N PRO A 66 19.23 -3.02 -5.03
CA PRO A 66 18.90 -4.22 -5.80
C PRO A 66 17.46 -4.66 -5.52
N SER A 67 16.77 -5.14 -6.55
CA SER A 67 15.45 -5.76 -6.38
C SER A 67 15.53 -7.06 -5.57
N ALA A 68 14.41 -7.47 -4.98
CA ALA A 68 14.30 -8.71 -4.21
C ALA A 68 14.64 -9.97 -5.03
N CYS A 69 14.40 -9.97 -6.35
CA CYS A 69 14.79 -11.07 -7.24
C CYS A 69 16.24 -10.98 -7.75
N GLY A 70 16.93 -9.86 -7.52
CA GLY A 70 18.29 -9.61 -7.99
C GLY A 70 18.44 -9.38 -9.50
N GLU A 71 17.34 -9.29 -10.26
CA GLU A 71 17.36 -9.17 -11.73
C GLU A 71 17.49 -7.72 -12.24
N PHE A 72 17.31 -6.74 -11.35
CA PHE A 72 17.37 -5.31 -11.66
C PHE A 72 17.62 -4.50 -10.39
N HIS A 73 17.93 -3.22 -10.56
CA HIS A 73 17.98 -2.24 -9.47
C HIS A 73 16.81 -1.27 -9.58
N VAL A 74 16.30 -0.81 -8.44
CA VAL A 74 15.32 0.26 -8.33
C VAL A 74 15.98 1.45 -7.66
N GLY A 75 15.69 2.65 -8.16
CA GLY A 75 16.20 3.88 -7.58
C GLY A 75 15.26 5.05 -7.80
N TYR A 76 15.66 6.21 -7.28
CA TYR A 76 14.99 7.48 -7.48
C TYR A 76 15.99 8.63 -7.29
N TYR A 77 15.60 9.84 -7.69
CA TYR A 77 16.40 11.05 -7.50
C TYR A 77 16.23 11.63 -6.10
N ASP A 78 17.33 11.89 -5.41
CA ASP A 78 17.30 12.31 -3.99
C ASP A 78 16.65 13.69 -3.79
N ASP A 79 16.71 14.57 -4.80
CA ASP A 79 16.13 15.90 -4.79
C ASP A 79 14.63 15.95 -5.13
N ASP A 80 14.08 14.86 -5.68
CA ASP A 80 12.65 14.73 -6.05
C ASP A 80 12.19 13.26 -5.87
N PRO A 81 12.15 12.74 -4.62
CA PRO A 81 11.72 11.36 -4.36
C PRO A 81 10.24 11.17 -4.71
N PRO A 82 9.84 10.01 -5.29
CA PRO A 82 8.44 9.71 -5.60
C PRO A 82 7.54 9.80 -4.37
N GLY A 83 6.56 10.70 -4.42
CA GLY A 83 5.46 10.81 -3.47
C GLY A 83 4.18 10.15 -3.97
N PRO A 84 3.15 10.04 -3.12
CA PRO A 84 1.88 9.42 -3.48
C PRO A 84 1.20 10.14 -4.66
N ALA A 85 1.30 11.46 -4.74
CA ALA A 85 0.69 12.24 -5.83
C ALA A 85 1.36 11.99 -7.20
N ASP A 86 2.64 11.62 -7.22
CA ASP A 86 3.40 11.39 -8.45
C ASP A 86 3.04 10.05 -9.11
N ILE A 87 2.66 9.06 -8.30
CA ILE A 87 2.47 7.67 -8.75
C ILE A 87 1.05 7.15 -8.48
N GLN A 88 0.09 8.02 -8.19
CA GLN A 88 -1.30 7.63 -7.97
C GLN A 88 -1.96 7.13 -9.26
N ARG A 89 -2.74 6.06 -9.16
CA ARG A 89 -3.59 5.59 -10.25
C ARG A 89 -4.84 6.48 -10.39
N PRO A 90 -5.40 6.63 -11.60
CA PRO A 90 -6.62 7.40 -11.80
C PRO A 90 -7.82 6.88 -10.97
N ASP A 91 -7.98 5.56 -10.91
CA ASP A 91 -9.13 4.90 -10.27
C ASP A 91 -8.79 4.38 -8.86
N ALA A 92 -8.40 5.30 -7.97
CA ALA A 92 -8.07 4.93 -6.60
C ALA A 92 -9.29 4.43 -5.82
N ILE A 93 -9.11 3.31 -5.11
CA ILE A 93 -10.06 2.72 -4.17
C ILE A 93 -9.99 3.50 -2.85
N GLY A 94 -11.16 3.74 -2.25
CA GLY A 94 -11.28 4.41 -0.96
C GLY A 94 -10.56 3.67 0.17
N GLY A 95 -10.20 4.41 1.22
CA GLY A 95 -9.46 3.83 2.33
C GLY A 95 -9.06 4.88 3.37
N HIS A 96 -7.96 4.62 4.06
CA HIS A 96 -7.49 5.46 5.16
C HIS A 96 -6.14 6.09 4.85
N PRO A 97 -5.95 7.38 5.16
CA PRO A 97 -4.64 8.00 5.06
C PRO A 97 -3.72 7.44 6.16
N VAL A 98 -2.57 6.93 5.78
CA VAL A 98 -1.50 6.45 6.66
C VAL A 98 -0.22 7.23 6.36
N GLU A 99 0.51 7.63 7.40
CA GLU A 99 1.77 8.36 7.24
C GLU A 99 2.90 7.38 6.94
N MET A 100 3.50 7.51 5.76
CA MET A 100 4.66 6.72 5.30
C MET A 100 5.65 7.67 4.64
N CYS A 101 6.94 7.52 4.96
CA CYS A 101 8.02 8.41 4.51
C CYS A 101 7.71 9.93 4.64
N GLY A 102 7.02 10.33 5.72
CA GLY A 102 6.66 11.74 5.98
C GLY A 102 5.53 12.29 5.10
N GLN A 103 4.86 11.43 4.34
CA GLN A 103 3.76 11.79 3.45
C GLN A 103 2.51 10.95 3.79
N LYS A 104 1.32 11.45 3.42
CA LYS A 104 0.07 10.71 3.62
C LYS A 104 -0.25 9.89 2.38
N TRP A 105 -0.30 8.58 2.57
CA TRP A 105 -0.65 7.61 1.55
C TRP A 105 -2.03 7.04 1.82
N LEU A 106 -2.85 6.90 0.79
CA LEU A 106 -4.19 6.33 0.89
C LEU A 106 -4.09 4.81 0.81
N VAL A 107 -4.05 4.16 1.98
CA VAL A 107 -4.08 2.69 2.07
C VAL A 107 -5.53 2.24 1.85
N PRO A 108 -5.82 1.44 0.81
CA PRO A 108 -7.19 1.04 0.52
C PRO A 108 -7.76 0.18 1.65
N ALA A 109 -9.02 0.42 1.99
CA ALA A 109 -9.77 -0.52 2.82
C ALA A 109 -10.16 -1.70 1.92
N ILE A 110 -9.76 -2.91 2.31
CA ILE A 110 -10.00 -4.14 1.54
C ILE A 110 -11.16 -4.89 2.16
N ARG A 111 -11.13 -5.01 3.49
CA ARG A 111 -12.19 -5.59 4.32
C ARG A 111 -12.83 -4.48 5.14
N LEU A 112 -14.16 -4.38 5.10
CA LEU A 112 -14.93 -3.48 5.94
C LEU A 112 -15.27 -4.16 7.26
N ILE A 113 -15.44 -3.39 8.33
CA ILE A 113 -15.70 -3.97 9.65
C ILE A 113 -17.03 -4.74 9.72
N ASP A 114 -18.02 -4.35 8.91
CA ASP A 114 -19.33 -4.99 8.82
C ASP A 114 -19.31 -6.34 8.09
N GLY A 115 -18.13 -6.80 7.65
CA GLY A 115 -17.95 -8.05 6.91
C GLY A 115 -18.06 -7.89 5.39
N GLY A 116 -18.25 -6.67 4.90
CA GLY A 116 -18.21 -6.37 3.46
C GLY A 116 -16.78 -6.21 2.91
N SER A 117 -16.70 -5.98 1.59
CA SER A 117 -15.47 -5.58 0.92
C SER A 117 -15.63 -4.20 0.29
N ALA A 118 -14.59 -3.38 0.38
CA ALA A 118 -14.51 -2.11 -0.34
C ALA A 118 -13.86 -2.24 -1.72
N LEU A 119 -13.39 -3.45 -2.09
CA LEU A 119 -12.88 -3.73 -3.42
C LEU A 119 -14.02 -3.74 -4.46
N PRO A 120 -13.76 -3.35 -5.72
CA PRO A 120 -14.79 -3.39 -6.75
C PRO A 120 -15.36 -4.81 -6.94
N GLN A 121 -16.69 -4.87 -6.99
CA GLN A 121 -17.47 -6.10 -7.16
C GLN A 121 -18.22 -6.07 -8.48
N ALA A 122 -18.46 -7.25 -9.07
CA ALA A 122 -19.36 -7.39 -10.19
C ALA A 122 -20.80 -7.44 -9.68
N MET A 123 -21.71 -6.68 -10.29
CA MET A 123 -23.13 -6.78 -10.01
C MET A 123 -23.74 -7.86 -10.92
N THR A 124 -24.34 -8.89 -10.33
CA THR A 124 -24.97 -9.99 -11.07
C THR A 124 -26.38 -10.29 -10.52
N PHE A 125 -27.09 -11.23 -11.13
CA PHE A 125 -28.39 -11.69 -10.67
C PHE A 125 -28.34 -13.11 -10.15
N GLU A 126 -28.85 -13.33 -8.94
CA GLU A 126 -29.11 -14.65 -8.39
C GLU A 126 -30.56 -14.71 -7.91
N ASN A 127 -31.33 -15.68 -8.42
CA ASN A 127 -32.75 -15.87 -8.07
C ASN A 127 -33.61 -14.60 -8.20
N GLY A 128 -33.36 -13.79 -9.23
CA GLY A 128 -34.09 -12.55 -9.49
C GLY A 128 -33.71 -11.36 -8.60
N ARG A 129 -32.64 -11.47 -7.81
CA ARG A 129 -32.10 -10.37 -6.99
C ARG A 129 -30.72 -9.97 -7.50
N VAL A 130 -30.42 -8.68 -7.46
CA VAL A 130 -29.07 -8.18 -7.71
C VAL A 130 -28.20 -8.53 -6.50
N ILE A 131 -27.09 -9.21 -6.75
CA ILE A 131 -26.05 -9.51 -5.76
C ILE A 131 -24.71 -8.93 -6.23
N ALA A 132 -23.81 -8.66 -5.28
CA ALA A 132 -22.46 -8.24 -5.56
C ALA A 132 -21.50 -9.43 -5.39
N GLU A 133 -20.76 -9.75 -6.45
CA GLU A 133 -19.80 -10.85 -6.48
C GLU A 133 -18.35 -10.32 -6.52
N PRO A 134 -17.41 -10.93 -5.78
CA PRO A 134 -16.00 -10.58 -5.87
C PRO A 134 -15.46 -10.76 -7.30
N ILE A 135 -14.77 -9.75 -7.84
CA ILE A 135 -14.09 -9.88 -9.13
C ILE A 135 -12.84 -10.76 -8.93
N PRO A 136 -12.58 -11.77 -9.79
CA PRO A 136 -11.50 -12.75 -9.59
C PRO A 136 -10.12 -12.13 -9.34
N ARG A 137 -9.80 -11.01 -9.99
CA ARG A 137 -8.51 -10.32 -9.83
C ARG A 137 -8.23 -9.83 -8.40
N TYR A 138 -9.27 -9.68 -7.59
CA TYR A 138 -9.19 -9.21 -6.21
C TYR A 138 -9.32 -10.33 -5.17
N ALA A 139 -9.70 -11.54 -5.60
CA ALA A 139 -10.02 -12.64 -4.70
C ALA A 139 -8.82 -13.05 -3.83
N GLU A 140 -7.63 -13.14 -4.43
CA GLU A 140 -6.41 -13.52 -3.71
C GLU A 140 -6.04 -12.50 -2.63
N LEU A 141 -5.97 -11.21 -2.98
CA LEU A 141 -5.68 -10.14 -2.04
C LEU A 141 -6.74 -10.07 -0.93
N SER A 142 -8.03 -10.16 -1.29
CA SER A 142 -9.12 -10.18 -0.31
C SER A 142 -8.99 -11.36 0.66
N SER A 143 -8.66 -12.56 0.17
CA SER A 143 -8.50 -13.74 1.02
C SER A 143 -7.32 -13.60 1.98
N ARG A 144 -6.21 -13.01 1.54
CA ARG A 144 -5.04 -12.76 2.40
C ARG A 144 -5.36 -11.74 3.50
N VAL A 145 -6.10 -10.68 3.17
CA VAL A 145 -6.54 -9.69 4.17
C VAL A 145 -7.56 -10.28 5.15
N GLU A 146 -8.48 -11.13 4.68
CA GLU A 146 -9.44 -11.81 5.57
C GLU A 146 -8.69 -12.72 6.56
N LYS A 147 -7.71 -13.49 6.09
CA LYS A 147 -6.85 -14.30 6.96
C LYS A 147 -6.13 -13.44 8.01
N PHE A 148 -5.58 -12.29 7.60
CA PHE A 148 -4.97 -11.36 8.55
C PHE A 148 -5.99 -10.84 9.58
N PHE A 149 -7.22 -10.52 9.16
CA PHE A 149 -8.28 -10.11 10.07
C PHE A 149 -8.63 -11.21 11.09
N ASP A 150 -8.77 -12.46 10.64
CA ASP A 150 -9.05 -13.60 11.51
C ASP A 150 -7.94 -13.80 12.56
N GLU A 151 -6.68 -13.72 12.15
CA GLU A 151 -5.53 -13.76 13.07
C GLU A 151 -5.54 -12.59 14.05
N PHE A 152 -5.87 -11.39 13.56
CA PHE A 152 -5.99 -10.20 14.39
C PHE A 152 -7.09 -10.36 15.45
N VAL A 153 -8.28 -10.83 15.08
CA VAL A 153 -9.39 -11.09 16.01
C VAL A 153 -9.01 -12.17 17.01
N ALA A 154 -8.42 -13.27 16.55
CA ALA A 154 -7.97 -14.36 17.42
C ALA A 154 -6.97 -13.86 18.47
N ALA A 155 -6.00 -13.04 18.09
CA ALA A 155 -5.01 -12.44 18.98
C ALA A 155 -5.58 -11.38 19.94
N HIS A 156 -6.82 -10.93 19.76
CA HIS A 156 -7.49 -10.01 20.69
C HIS A 156 -8.60 -10.71 21.48
N SER A 157 -8.71 -12.04 21.36
CA SER A 157 -9.62 -12.82 22.19
C SER A 157 -9.11 -12.95 23.64
N PRO A 158 -10.00 -13.05 24.65
CA PRO A 158 -9.60 -13.13 26.06
C PRO A 158 -8.65 -14.28 26.39
N ASP A 159 -8.69 -15.35 25.60
CA ASP A 159 -7.94 -16.59 25.82
C ASP A 159 -6.63 -16.65 25.01
N SER A 160 -6.28 -15.58 24.28
CA SER A 160 -5.09 -15.54 23.44
C SER A 160 -3.85 -14.99 24.15
N ASP A 161 -2.68 -15.34 23.62
CA ASP A 161 -1.37 -14.80 24.04
C ASP A 161 -1.06 -13.42 23.44
N GLY A 162 -1.97 -12.84 22.66
CA GLY A 162 -1.82 -11.52 22.06
C GLY A 162 -0.99 -11.48 20.77
N VAL A 163 -0.57 -12.63 20.22
CA VAL A 163 0.34 -12.66 19.07
C VAL A 163 -0.42 -12.82 17.75
N VAL A 164 -0.28 -11.83 16.87
CA VAL A 164 -0.75 -11.94 15.47
C VAL A 164 0.35 -12.58 14.62
N GLY A 165 0.09 -13.76 14.07
CA GLY A 165 1.05 -14.53 13.27
C GLY A 165 1.63 -13.73 12.10
N THR A 166 0.79 -12.98 11.38
CA THR A 166 1.23 -12.11 10.27
C THR A 166 2.29 -11.08 10.70
N TRP A 167 2.26 -10.55 11.92
CA TRP A 167 3.28 -9.61 12.40
C TRP A 167 4.66 -10.26 12.59
N ALA A 168 4.72 -11.59 12.72
CA ALA A 168 5.97 -12.33 12.82
C ALA A 168 6.63 -12.61 11.47
N ASP A 169 5.96 -12.30 10.35
CA ASP A 169 6.49 -12.38 8.99
C ASP A 169 6.57 -10.97 8.35
N PRO A 170 7.69 -10.25 8.54
CA PRO A 170 7.88 -8.92 7.97
C PRO A 170 7.83 -8.90 6.43
N MET A 171 8.26 -9.99 5.77
CA MET A 171 8.27 -10.04 4.31
C MET A 171 6.84 -10.22 3.79
N GLY A 172 6.10 -11.21 4.31
CA GLY A 172 4.71 -11.42 3.94
C GLY A 172 3.82 -10.21 4.25
N SER A 173 4.10 -9.49 5.34
CA SER A 173 3.45 -8.22 5.67
C SER A 173 3.76 -7.13 4.65
N LEU A 174 5.03 -6.98 4.25
CA LEU A 174 5.44 -5.98 3.26
C LEU A 174 4.85 -6.29 1.88
N GLU A 175 4.83 -7.56 1.47
CA GLU A 175 4.19 -8.01 0.22
C GLU A 175 2.69 -7.72 0.23
N LEU A 176 2.00 -8.03 1.33
CA LEU A 176 0.56 -7.75 1.46
C LEU A 176 0.27 -6.24 1.37
N ILE A 177 1.09 -5.41 2.03
CA ILE A 177 1.00 -3.94 1.92
C ILE A 177 1.28 -3.51 0.48
N ALA A 178 2.30 -4.05 -0.18
CA ALA A 178 2.63 -3.72 -1.56
C ALA A 178 1.47 -4.04 -2.51
N ASP A 179 0.86 -5.21 -2.38
CA ASP A 179 -0.28 -5.63 -3.19
C ASP A 179 -1.50 -4.73 -2.97
N ALA A 180 -1.81 -4.40 -1.71
CA ALA A 180 -2.86 -3.44 -1.38
C ALA A 180 -2.57 -2.05 -1.96
N MET A 181 -1.37 -1.52 -1.74
CA MET A 181 -0.95 -0.22 -2.25
C MET A 181 -0.96 -0.16 -3.77
N SER A 182 -0.68 -1.27 -4.44
CA SER A 182 -0.69 -1.37 -5.91
C SER A 182 -2.07 -1.09 -6.52
N LEU A 183 -3.15 -1.18 -5.73
CA LEU A 183 -4.51 -0.81 -6.15
C LEU A 183 -4.65 0.70 -6.38
N ASN A 184 -3.96 1.51 -5.58
CA ASN A 184 -4.05 2.97 -5.60
C ASN A 184 -2.84 3.63 -6.25
N TYR A 185 -1.72 2.94 -6.36
CA TYR A 185 -0.44 3.50 -6.79
C TYR A 185 0.29 2.57 -7.78
N TYR A 186 1.13 3.14 -8.65
CA TYR A 186 2.12 2.40 -9.44
C TYR A 186 3.34 2.03 -8.59
N ILE A 187 3.09 1.34 -7.47
CA ILE A 187 4.10 0.92 -6.49
C ILE A 187 4.06 -0.60 -6.25
N GLY A 188 5.17 -1.18 -5.80
CA GLY A 188 5.29 -2.58 -5.40
C GLY A 188 6.36 -2.74 -4.32
N VAL A 189 6.73 -3.98 -4.00
CA VAL A 189 7.62 -4.30 -2.87
C VAL A 189 8.97 -3.60 -2.96
N ASN A 190 9.60 -3.59 -4.14
CA ASN A 190 10.92 -3.00 -4.34
C ASN A 190 10.89 -1.48 -4.20
N GLU A 191 9.84 -0.83 -4.69
CA GLU A 191 9.66 0.61 -4.59
C GLU A 191 9.39 1.06 -3.15
N LEU A 192 8.54 0.33 -2.42
CA LEU A 192 8.31 0.59 -1.00
C LEU A 192 9.59 0.42 -0.19
N ALA A 193 10.39 -0.60 -0.50
CA ALA A 193 11.64 -0.88 0.17
C ALA A 193 12.73 0.15 -0.14
N VAL A 194 12.91 0.58 -1.40
CA VAL A 194 13.92 1.61 -1.74
C VAL A 194 13.55 2.96 -1.13
N LEU A 195 12.27 3.32 -1.07
CA LEU A 195 11.78 4.52 -0.37
C LEU A 195 11.89 4.41 1.15
N ARG A 196 12.09 3.20 1.69
CA ARG A 196 11.96 2.89 3.12
C ARG A 196 10.62 3.40 3.69
N ALA A 197 9.57 3.32 2.87
CA ALA A 197 8.26 3.89 3.19
C ALA A 197 7.59 3.16 4.36
N VAL A 198 7.81 1.85 4.44
CA VAL A 198 7.23 0.97 5.46
C VAL A 198 8.24 0.76 6.60
N THR A 199 7.89 1.28 7.77
CA THR A 199 8.57 1.06 9.06
C THR A 199 7.74 0.10 9.90
N THR A 200 8.25 -0.40 11.03
CA THR A 200 7.45 -1.23 11.95
C THR A 200 6.16 -0.53 12.39
N HIS A 201 6.20 0.79 12.59
CA HIS A 201 5.04 1.57 12.99
C HIS A 201 4.03 1.70 11.82
N SER A 202 4.49 2.19 10.67
CA SER A 202 3.61 2.39 9.51
C SER A 202 3.12 1.07 8.90
N MET A 203 3.87 -0.03 9.05
CA MET A 203 3.41 -1.38 8.71
C MET A 203 2.16 -1.74 9.48
N LYS A 204 2.17 -1.57 10.81
CA LYS A 204 0.99 -1.81 11.65
C LYS A 204 -0.16 -0.91 11.20
N GLU A 205 0.06 0.40 11.05
CA GLU A 205 -1.00 1.32 10.64
C GLU A 205 -1.61 0.98 9.28
N ALA A 206 -0.78 0.64 8.28
CA ALA A 206 -1.22 0.21 6.96
C ALA A 206 -2.03 -1.09 7.05
N MET A 207 -1.56 -2.08 7.81
CA MET A 207 -2.31 -3.32 8.00
C MET A 207 -3.66 -3.10 8.68
N MET A 208 -3.70 -2.27 9.71
CA MET A 208 -4.95 -1.90 10.38
C MET A 208 -5.90 -1.12 9.46
N ALA A 209 -5.37 -0.28 8.56
CA ALA A 209 -6.16 0.43 7.56
C ALA A 209 -6.81 -0.51 6.55
N MET A 210 -6.13 -1.59 6.13
CA MET A 210 -6.68 -2.57 5.18
C MET A 210 -7.93 -3.29 5.69
N ILE A 211 -8.07 -3.43 7.02
CA ILE A 211 -9.24 -4.07 7.67
C ILE A 211 -10.21 -3.03 8.27
N ASP A 212 -10.14 -1.78 7.81
CA ASP A 212 -11.03 -0.69 8.22
C ASP A 212 -11.05 -0.40 9.74
N TRP A 213 -10.00 -0.78 10.46
CA TRP A 213 -9.90 -0.54 11.90
C TRP A 213 -9.96 0.94 12.31
N PRO A 214 -9.42 1.90 11.54
CA PRO A 214 -9.56 3.32 11.88
C PRO A 214 -11.02 3.76 12.03
N THR A 215 -11.97 3.15 11.31
CA THR A 215 -13.40 3.42 11.46
C THR A 215 -13.92 2.96 12.82
N VAL A 216 -13.54 1.77 13.27
CA VAL A 216 -13.86 1.23 14.61
C VAL A 216 -13.33 2.14 15.70
N LYS A 217 -12.07 2.53 15.60
CA LYS A 217 -11.42 3.42 16.58
C LYS A 217 -12.16 4.75 16.71
N LYS A 218 -12.54 5.37 15.58
CA LYS A 218 -13.32 6.61 15.56
C LYS A 218 -14.70 6.45 16.21
N ALA A 219 -15.39 5.34 15.93
CA ALA A 219 -16.69 5.06 16.54
C ALA A 219 -16.60 4.89 18.06
N ALA A 220 -15.63 4.11 18.55
CA ALA A 220 -15.39 3.90 19.98
C ALA A 220 -15.03 5.21 20.71
N GLU A 221 -14.19 6.05 20.10
CA GLU A 221 -13.85 7.37 20.64
C GLU A 221 -15.08 8.31 20.72
N ALA A 222 -15.97 8.26 19.73
CA ALA A 222 -17.20 9.05 19.71
C ALA A 222 -18.17 8.62 20.83
N GLU A 223 -18.33 7.31 21.06
CA GLU A 223 -19.17 6.80 22.15
C GLU A 223 -18.61 7.14 23.53
N ALA A 224 -17.29 7.01 23.72
CA ALA A 224 -16.63 7.37 24.97
C ALA A 224 -16.81 8.86 25.31
N LYS A 225 -16.79 9.74 24.31
CA LYS A 225 -17.06 11.19 24.49
C LYS A 225 -18.51 11.47 24.88
N LYS A 226 -19.48 10.74 24.30
CA LYS A 226 -20.91 10.88 24.66
C LYS A 226 -21.16 10.52 26.12
N LYS A 227 -20.69 9.34 26.57
CA LYS A 227 -20.84 8.90 27.97
C LYS A 227 -20.28 9.90 28.98
N ARG A 228 -19.10 10.48 28.70
CA ARG A 228 -18.50 11.53 29.55
C ARG A 228 -19.31 12.82 29.60
N THR A 229 -20.04 13.16 28.53
CA THR A 229 -20.85 14.38 28.47
C THR A 229 -22.14 14.21 29.27
N ASP A 230 -22.75 13.02 29.18
CA ASP A 230 -23.98 12.69 29.91
C ASP A 230 -23.73 12.64 31.44
N GLU A 231 -22.64 12.00 31.89
CA GLU A 231 -22.24 11.96 33.32
C GLU A 231 -21.95 13.35 33.92
N ASN A 232 -21.55 14.31 33.10
CA ASN A 232 -21.21 15.67 33.55
C ASN A 232 -22.43 16.61 33.56
N CYS A 233 -23.55 16.23 32.93
CA CYS A 233 -24.80 16.99 32.95
C CYS A 233 -25.64 16.69 34.21
N ASP A 234 -25.57 15.45 34.73
CA ASP A 234 -26.37 15.01 35.89
C ASP A 234 -25.86 15.54 37.25
N THR A 235 -24.69 16.20 37.30
CA THR A 235 -24.13 16.76 38.55
C THR A 235 -24.44 18.25 38.74
N ALA A 236 -25.13 18.90 37.81
CA ALA A 236 -25.38 20.34 37.85
C ALA A 236 -26.66 20.77 38.62
N ASP A 237 -27.55 19.85 38.99
CA ASP A 237 -28.85 20.17 39.65
C ASP A 237 -28.83 20.10 41.19
N GLY A 238 -27.65 20.00 41.80
CA GLY A 238 -27.48 20.09 43.26
C GLY A 238 -27.50 21.53 43.79
N VAL A 239 -28.66 22.20 43.79
CA VAL A 239 -28.85 23.50 44.45
C VAL A 239 -28.70 23.34 45.97
N PRO A 240 -27.86 24.15 46.65
CA PRO A 240 -27.74 24.15 48.11
C PRO A 240 -28.95 24.85 48.74
N GLY A 241 -29.67 24.12 49.59
CA GLY A 241 -30.66 24.65 50.53
C GLY A 241 -30.15 24.53 51.96
#